data_AF-A0AAW2CGI8-F1
#
_entry.id   AF-A0AAW2CGI8-F1
#
_cell.length_a   1.000
_cell.length_b   1.000
_cell.length_c   1.000
_cell.angle_alpha   90.00
_cell.angle_beta   90.00
_cell.angle_gamma   90.00
#
_symmetry.space_group_name_H-M   'P 1'
#
loop_
_entity.id
_entity.type
_entity.pdbx_description
1 polymer ?
#
loop_
_entity_poly.entity_id
_entity_poly.type
_entity_poly.pdbx_seq_one_letter_code
_entity_poly.pdbx_strand_id
1 'polypeptide(L)'
;MTQAIQSFTELSRPKFMAGQAKASGSSKHMGESAGTDDKLYLEKAIATLNGYKDLDDMTFFKVQKKIYNRKARIFFMTVPDNRKKAWMEYSSL
;
A
#
# COMPACT_ATOMS: atom_id res chain seq x y z
N MET A 1 38.49 -6.22 6.58
CA MET A 1 37.11 -5.99 6.10
C MET A 1 36.28 -7.18 6.55
N THR A 2 35.04 -6.96 7.01
CA THR A 2 34.02 -8.00 7.28
C THR A 2 34.01 -8.69 8.65
N GLN A 3 33.90 -7.93 9.74
CA GLN A 3 33.40 -8.48 11.03
C GLN A 3 32.25 -7.67 11.66
N ALA A 4 31.93 -6.49 11.13
CA ALA A 4 30.91 -5.60 11.70
C ALA A 4 29.49 -5.77 11.10
N ILE A 5 29.29 -6.70 10.16
CA ILE A 5 27.98 -6.91 9.51
C ILE A 5 27.22 -8.13 10.09
N GLN A 6 27.89 -9.03 10.82
CA GLN A 6 27.23 -10.25 11.33
C GLN A 6 26.49 -10.06 12.66
N SER A 7 26.78 -9.00 13.43
CA SER A 7 26.21 -8.79 14.77
C SER A 7 24.86 -8.08 14.79
N PHE A 8 24.32 -7.62 13.65
CA PHE A 8 22.98 -7.01 13.60
C PHE A 8 21.87 -8.00 13.23
N THR A 9 22.22 -9.16 12.65
CA THR A 9 21.24 -10.16 12.17
C THR A 9 20.84 -11.18 13.25
N GLU A 10 21.60 -11.29 14.35
CA GLU A 10 21.32 -12.28 15.41
C GLU A 10 20.39 -11.78 16.53
N LEU A 11 20.12 -10.47 16.64
CA LEU A 11 19.32 -9.93 17.75
C LEU A 11 17.80 -9.88 17.51
N SER A 12 17.30 -10.25 16.33
CA SER A 12 15.85 -10.18 16.01
C SER A 12 15.12 -11.53 16.01
N ARG A 13 15.83 -12.65 16.27
CA ARG A 13 15.27 -13.99 16.10
C ARG A 13 14.32 -14.51 17.20
N PRO A 14 14.26 -14.01 18.45
CA PRO A 14 13.37 -14.63 19.45
C PRO A 14 11.94 -14.05 19.56
N LYS A 15 11.50 -13.12 18.68
CA LYS A 15 10.11 -12.62 18.72
C LYS A 15 9.15 -13.21 17.68
N PHE A 16 9.62 -14.11 16.80
CA PHE A 16 8.79 -14.69 15.73
C PHE A 16 8.25 -16.10 15.99
N MET A 17 8.58 -16.72 17.14
CA MET A 17 8.22 -18.12 17.44
C MET A 17 7.26 -18.30 18.63
N ALA A 18 6.74 -17.21 19.23
CA ALA A 18 5.79 -17.31 20.35
C ALA A 18 4.31 -17.28 19.94
N GLY A 19 3.99 -17.04 18.66
CA GLY A 19 2.61 -17.00 18.16
C GLY A 19 2.12 -18.29 17.50
N GLN A 20 2.99 -19.28 17.28
CA GLN A 20 2.73 -20.41 16.38
C GLN A 20 2.37 -21.73 17.10
N ALA A 21 1.85 -21.68 18.32
CA ALA A 21 1.60 -22.89 19.12
C ALA A 21 0.16 -23.10 19.59
N LYS A 22 -0.81 -22.24 19.23
CA LYS A 22 -2.18 -22.35 19.76
C LYS A 22 -3.24 -21.92 18.74
N ALA A 23 -3.52 -22.78 17.76
CA ALA A 23 -4.85 -23.02 17.19
C ALA A 23 -4.73 -23.90 15.94
N SER A 24 -4.49 -25.18 16.15
CA SER A 24 -4.90 -26.21 15.20
C SER A 24 -6.44 -26.26 15.25
N GLY A 25 -7.09 -25.58 14.32
CA GLY A 25 -8.53 -25.55 14.17
C GLY A 25 -8.85 -25.47 12.68
N SER A 26 -9.10 -26.65 12.10
CA SER A 26 -9.63 -26.83 10.76
C SER A 26 -10.74 -25.83 10.43
N SER A 27 -10.58 -25.04 9.38
CA SER A 27 -11.66 -24.71 8.45
C SER A 27 -11.11 -24.04 7.19
N LYS A 28 -11.21 -24.77 6.08
CA LYS A 28 -11.83 -24.38 4.81
C LYS A 28 -11.72 -22.90 4.38
N HIS A 29 -11.34 -22.76 3.11
CA HIS A 29 -11.37 -21.56 2.28
C HIS A 29 -10.18 -20.58 2.45
N MET A 30 -9.09 -20.85 1.71
CA MET A 30 -8.47 -19.78 0.92
C MET A 30 -9.53 -19.32 -0.10
N GLY A 31 -10.52 -18.55 0.37
CA GLY A 31 -11.35 -17.76 -0.51
C GLY A 31 -10.50 -16.59 -0.96
N GLU A 32 -10.36 -16.41 -2.27
CA GLU A 32 -9.91 -15.15 -2.86
C GLU A 32 -10.64 -13.98 -2.18
N SER A 33 -9.97 -13.33 -1.23
CA SER A 33 -10.41 -12.06 -0.65
C SER A 33 -10.08 -10.90 -1.59
N ALA A 34 -10.23 -11.12 -2.90
CA ALA A 34 -9.97 -10.12 -3.93
C ALA A 34 -10.89 -8.89 -3.77
N GLY A 35 -12.08 -9.06 -3.19
CA GLY A 35 -13.04 -7.98 -2.96
C GLY A 35 -12.73 -7.09 -1.76
N THR A 36 -12.29 -7.66 -0.64
CA THR A 36 -12.00 -6.89 0.59
C THR A 36 -10.71 -6.10 0.46
N ASP A 37 -9.68 -6.72 -0.12
CA ASP A 37 -8.38 -6.08 -0.33
C ASP A 37 -8.53 -4.89 -1.27
N ASP A 38 -9.18 -5.06 -2.43
CA ASP A 38 -9.36 -3.98 -3.40
C ASP A 38 -10.17 -2.78 -2.83
N LYS A 39 -11.10 -3.01 -1.89
CA LYS A 39 -11.82 -1.93 -1.21
C LYS A 39 -10.90 -1.17 -0.25
N LEU A 40 -10.13 -1.87 0.58
CA LEU A 40 -9.15 -1.25 1.50
C LEU A 40 -8.09 -0.46 0.74
N TYR A 41 -7.61 -0.98 -0.40
CA TYR A 41 -6.70 -0.25 -1.29
C TYR A 41 -7.34 0.99 -1.90
N LEU A 42 -8.64 0.97 -2.21
CA LEU A 42 -9.36 2.16 -2.70
C LEU A 42 -9.41 3.25 -1.62
N GLU A 43 -9.84 2.88 -0.42
CA GLU A 43 -9.98 3.81 0.71
C GLU A 43 -8.62 4.43 1.05
N LYS A 44 -7.55 3.63 1.08
CA LYS A 44 -6.19 4.11 1.31
C LYS A 44 -5.71 5.06 0.21
N ALA A 45 -6.03 4.78 -1.05
CA ALA A 45 -5.67 5.65 -2.17
C ALA A 45 -6.41 6.99 -2.11
N ILE A 46 -7.70 6.98 -1.76
CA ILE A 46 -8.50 8.21 -1.56
C ILE A 46 -7.95 9.01 -0.37
N ALA A 47 -7.65 8.36 0.75
CA ALA A 47 -7.06 9.02 1.92
C ALA A 47 -5.70 9.65 1.58
N THR A 48 -4.88 8.98 0.77
CA THR A 48 -3.60 9.51 0.29
C THR A 48 -3.82 10.73 -0.61
N LEU A 49 -4.80 10.69 -1.53
CA LEU A 49 -5.15 11.82 -2.39
C LEU A 49 -5.62 13.03 -1.57
N ASN A 50 -6.46 12.82 -0.55
CA ASN A 50 -6.91 13.87 0.37
C ASN A 50 -5.77 14.54 1.16
N GLY A 51 -4.59 13.90 1.23
CA GLY A 51 -3.40 14.49 1.85
C GLY A 51 -2.78 15.63 1.01
N TYR A 52 -3.09 15.72 -0.28
CA TYR A 52 -2.60 16.76 -1.19
C TYR A 52 -3.49 18.00 -1.13
N LYS A 53 -3.29 18.83 -0.09
CA LYS A 53 -4.10 20.03 0.18
C LYS A 53 -3.96 21.14 -0.86
N ASP A 54 -2.84 21.18 -1.56
CA ASP A 54 -2.53 22.20 -2.57
C ASP A 54 -3.00 21.80 -3.98
N LEU A 55 -3.74 20.69 -4.10
CA LEU A 55 -4.26 20.19 -5.38
C LEU A 55 -5.54 20.95 -5.74
N ASP A 56 -5.65 21.45 -6.97
CA ASP A 56 -6.88 22.09 -7.42
C ASP A 56 -8.03 21.07 -7.56
N ASP A 57 -9.27 21.53 -7.36
CA ASP A 57 -10.47 20.68 -7.35
C ASP A 57 -10.63 19.88 -8.65
N MET A 58 -10.31 20.47 -9.80
CA MET A 58 -10.46 19.81 -11.10
C MET A 58 -9.46 18.66 -11.26
N THR A 59 -8.20 18.90 -10.89
CA THR A 59 -7.18 17.85 -10.83
C THR A 59 -7.56 16.77 -9.82
N PHE A 60 -8.04 17.16 -8.64
CA PHE A 60 -8.51 16.22 -7.62
C PHE A 60 -9.58 15.27 -8.18
N PHE A 61 -10.65 15.81 -8.78
CA PHE A 61 -11.73 14.98 -9.33
C PHE A 61 -11.27 14.09 -10.49
N LYS A 62 -10.39 14.59 -11.37
CA LYS A 62 -9.81 13.78 -12.46
C LYS A 62 -8.97 12.62 -11.93
N VAL A 63 -8.13 12.88 -10.93
CA VAL A 63 -7.29 11.86 -10.30
C VAL A 63 -8.14 10.86 -9.51
N GLN A 64 -9.11 11.33 -8.74
CA GLN A 64 -10.05 10.48 -8.00
C GLN A 64 -10.76 9.50 -8.95
N LYS A 65 -11.26 9.99 -10.10
CA LYS A 65 -11.88 9.15 -11.13
C LYS A 65 -10.92 8.08 -11.66
N LYS A 66 -9.63 8.41 -11.85
CA LYS A 66 -8.60 7.45 -12.27
C LYS A 66 -8.29 6.41 -11.21
N ILE A 67 -8.31 6.75 -9.91
CA ILE A 67 -8.05 5.82 -8.81
C ILE A 67 -9.09 4.69 -8.72
N TYR A 68 -10.30 4.85 -9.26
CA TYR A 68 -11.25 3.73 -9.39
C TYR A 68 -10.74 2.63 -10.34
N ASN A 69 -9.82 2.96 -11.27
CA ASN A 69 -9.14 1.95 -12.07
C ASN A 69 -8.04 1.28 -11.23
N ARG A 70 -8.12 -0.05 -11.09
CA ARG A 70 -7.18 -0.85 -10.29
C ARG A 70 -5.72 -0.64 -10.66
N LYS A 71 -5.37 -0.55 -11.96
CA LYS A 71 -3.98 -0.37 -12.41
C LYS A 71 -3.45 1.02 -12.04
N ALA A 72 -4.26 2.05 -12.26
CA ALA A 72 -3.91 3.42 -11.89
C ALA A 72 -3.76 3.58 -10.37
N ARG A 73 -4.64 2.95 -9.60
CA ARG A 73 -4.55 2.89 -8.14
C ARG A 73 -3.28 2.22 -7.64
N ILE A 74 -2.91 1.07 -8.21
CA ILE A 74 -1.67 0.37 -7.85
C ILE A 74 -0.46 1.26 -8.17
N PHE A 75 -0.43 1.88 -9.36
CA PHE A 75 0.62 2.83 -9.71
C PHE A 75 0.69 3.97 -8.69
N PHE A 76 -0.45 4.62 -8.44
CA PHE A 76 -0.54 5.72 -7.48
C PHE A 76 -0.02 5.30 -6.11
N MET A 77 -0.40 4.14 -5.58
CA MET A 77 0.06 3.69 -4.26
C MET A 77 1.53 3.27 -4.17
N THR A 78 2.19 3.00 -5.31
CA THR A 78 3.55 2.43 -5.33
C THR A 78 4.63 3.44 -5.71
N VAL A 79 4.28 4.53 -6.40
CA VAL A 79 5.26 5.55 -6.79
C VAL A 79 5.63 6.50 -5.65
N PRO A 80 6.88 7.01 -5.60
CA PRO A 80 7.29 8.02 -4.64
C PRO A 80 6.53 9.35 -4.87
N ASP A 81 6.39 10.16 -3.82
CA ASP A 81 5.49 11.32 -3.82
C ASP A 81 5.85 12.39 -4.87
N ASN A 82 7.14 12.57 -5.17
CA ASN A 82 7.56 13.49 -6.24
C ASN A 82 7.01 13.06 -7.61
N ARG A 83 7.04 11.75 -7.92
CA ARG A 83 6.46 11.20 -9.16
C ARG A 83 4.94 11.15 -9.11
N LYS A 84 4.37 11.00 -7.92
CA LYS A 84 2.93 11.00 -7.68
C LYS A 84 2.33 12.36 -8.04
N LYS A 85 2.94 13.47 -7.61
CA LYS A 85 2.55 14.84 -8.00
C LYS A 85 2.61 15.05 -9.52
N ALA A 86 3.74 14.74 -10.13
CA ALA A 86 3.90 14.85 -11.59
C ALA A 86 2.87 14.00 -12.36
N TRP A 87 2.54 12.81 -11.87
CA TRP A 87 1.51 11.97 -12.47
C TRP A 87 0.10 12.55 -12.31
N MET A 88 -0.21 13.19 -11.19
CA MET A 88 -1.50 13.86 -10.95
C MET A 88 -1.68 15.05 -11.91
N GLU A 89 -0.64 15.87 -12.07
CA GLU A 89 -0.61 17.00 -13.01
C GLU A 89 -0.70 16.53 -14.47
N TYR A 90 0.07 15.50 -14.86
CA TYR A 90 -0.07 14.90 -16.18
C TYR A 90 -1.48 14.32 -16.39
N SER A 91 -2.07 13.80 -15.33
CA SER A 91 -3.38 13.19 -15.38
C SER A 91 -4.54 14.18 -15.43
N SER A 92 -4.28 15.46 -15.14
CA SER A 92 -5.26 16.55 -15.16
C SER A 92 -5.27 17.36 -16.44
N LEU A 93 -4.32 17.13 -17.35
CA LEU A 93 -4.42 17.51 -18.76
C LEU A 93 -5.49 16.65 -19.43
#